data_AF-A0A8S9KQY9-F1
#
_entry.id   AF-A0A8S9KQY9-F1
#
_cell.length_a   1.000
_cell.length_b   1.000
_cell.length_c   1.000
_cell.angle_alpha   90.00
_cell.angle_beta   90.00
_cell.angle_gamma   90.00
#
_symmetry.space_group_name_H-M   'P 1'
#
loop_
_entity.id
_entity.type
_entity.pdbx_description
1 polymer ?
#
loop_
_entity_poly.entity_id
_entity_poly.type
_entity_poly.pdbx_seq_one_letter_code
_entity_poly.pdbx_strand_id
1 'polypeptide(L)'
;MGFVCTQVNASGQFCGVSEMTGRVDYEKSMEFWQQDKWTGYFPVKWHIIKDVPNPQLRHVILENNENKPVTNSRDTQEVRLPQGNEVLDIFKNYAAKTSILDDFDFYENREKVLVQKKLRLHPVQIKKKEEADVVADFKSMEISNTVKEGGTDLTGTVN
;
A
#
# COMPACT_ATOMS: atom_id res chain seq x y z
N MET A 1 -13.77 17.99 -0.93
CA MET A 1 -12.64 17.49 -1.73
C MET A 1 -11.39 18.22 -1.26
N GLY A 2 -10.26 17.54 -1.06
CA GLY A 2 -9.11 18.11 -0.33
C GLY A 2 -7.78 17.95 -1.05
N PHE A 3 -6.77 18.66 -0.57
CA PHE A 3 -5.37 18.52 -1.00
C PHE A 3 -4.62 17.56 -0.07
N VAL A 4 -3.66 16.85 -0.63
CA VAL A 4 -2.76 15.92 0.05
C VAL A 4 -1.33 16.41 -0.15
N CYS A 5 -0.64 16.67 0.96
CA CYS A 5 0.80 16.93 0.97
C CYS A 5 1.53 15.60 1.20
N THR A 6 2.34 15.18 0.25
CA THR A 6 2.97 13.85 0.29
C THR A 6 4.36 13.95 0.92
N GLN A 7 4.66 13.03 1.82
CA GLN A 7 5.97 12.84 2.42
C GLN A 7 6.28 11.34 2.50
N VAL A 8 7.55 10.98 2.26
CA VAL A 8 8.04 9.62 2.47
C VAL A 8 8.66 9.52 3.86
N ASN A 9 8.33 8.46 4.58
CA ASN A 9 8.86 8.22 5.93
C ASN A 9 10.40 8.27 5.93
N ALA A 10 10.96 8.96 6.92
CA ALA A 10 12.40 9.16 7.10
C ALA A 10 13.15 9.88 5.96
N SER A 11 12.45 10.42 4.95
CA SER A 11 13.10 11.21 3.89
C SER A 11 13.58 12.59 4.35
N GLY A 12 12.99 13.14 5.41
CA GLY A 12 13.31 14.49 5.90
C GLY A 12 12.77 15.63 5.03
N GLN A 13 11.87 15.33 4.08
CA GLN A 13 11.28 16.30 3.16
C GLN A 13 9.85 15.94 2.77
N PHE A 14 9.09 16.90 2.28
CA PHE A 14 7.87 16.64 1.52
C PHE A 14 8.21 16.62 0.03
N CYS A 15 7.50 15.81 -0.77
CA CYS A 15 7.81 15.59 -2.19
C CYS A 15 6.77 16.17 -3.17
N GLY A 16 5.63 16.65 -2.67
CA GLY A 16 4.66 17.30 -3.54
C GLY A 16 3.29 17.50 -2.93
N VAL A 17 2.39 18.08 -3.74
CA VAL A 17 1.00 18.37 -3.41
C VAL A 17 0.11 17.84 -4.52
N SER A 18 -0.94 17.12 -4.12
CA SER A 18 -1.97 16.61 -5.02
C SER A 18 -3.37 16.97 -4.51
N GLU A 19 -4.35 16.93 -5.40
CA GLU A 19 -5.76 17.12 -5.09
C GLU A 19 -6.49 15.79 -5.29
N MET A 20 -7.29 15.36 -4.30
CA MET A 20 -8.23 14.27 -4.50
C MET A 20 -9.29 14.73 -5.51
N THR A 21 -9.52 14.02 -6.61
CA THR A 21 -10.47 14.44 -7.66
C THR A 21 -11.73 13.59 -7.69
N GLY A 22 -11.84 12.60 -6.81
CA GLY A 22 -12.97 11.68 -6.74
C GLY A 22 -13.13 11.05 -5.36
N ARG A 23 -14.23 10.31 -5.18
CA ARG A 23 -14.48 9.51 -3.97
C ARG A 23 -13.62 8.25 -3.96
N VAL A 24 -13.48 7.65 -2.77
CA VAL A 24 -12.84 6.34 -2.60
C VAL A 24 -13.75 5.26 -3.17
N ASP A 25 -13.18 4.42 -4.02
CA ASP A 25 -13.71 3.16 -4.48
C ASP A 25 -13.00 2.06 -3.70
N TYR A 26 -13.71 1.32 -2.85
CA TYR A 26 -13.12 0.28 -2.00
C TYR A 26 -13.02 -1.09 -2.69
N GLU A 27 -13.77 -1.29 -3.78
CA GLU A 27 -13.81 -2.57 -4.50
C GLU A 27 -12.63 -2.67 -5.48
N LYS A 28 -12.14 -1.53 -5.95
CA LYS A 28 -11.00 -1.46 -6.86
C LYS A 28 -9.67 -1.51 -6.11
N SER A 29 -8.92 -2.60 -6.30
CA SER A 29 -7.51 -2.70 -5.87
C SER A 29 -6.55 -2.43 -7.02
N MET A 30 -5.39 -1.87 -6.72
CA MET A 30 -4.37 -1.52 -7.71
C MET A 30 -3.18 -2.47 -7.61
N GLU A 31 -2.77 -3.05 -8.73
CA GLU A 31 -1.72 -4.10 -8.77
C GLU A 31 -0.29 -3.55 -8.85
N PHE A 32 -0.12 -2.23 -8.84
CA PHE A 32 1.20 -1.57 -8.89
C PHE A 32 1.82 -1.33 -7.52
N TRP A 33 1.13 -1.61 -6.42
CA TRP A 33 1.70 -1.45 -5.08
C TRP A 33 2.79 -2.49 -4.82
N GLN A 34 3.85 -2.08 -4.11
CA GLN A 34 4.92 -3.00 -3.75
C GLN A 34 4.48 -4.08 -2.73
N GLN A 35 3.42 -3.82 -1.95
CA GLN A 35 2.85 -4.73 -0.97
C GLN A 35 1.34 -4.83 -1.21
N ASP A 36 0.79 -6.04 -1.15
CA ASP A 36 -0.63 -6.34 -1.37
C ASP A 36 -1.52 -5.99 -0.16
N LYS A 37 -1.10 -5.03 0.67
CA LYS A 37 -1.86 -4.62 1.87
C LYS A 37 -2.83 -3.46 1.61
N TRP A 38 -2.67 -2.77 0.48
CA TRP A 38 -3.46 -1.59 0.16
C TRP A 38 -4.59 -1.97 -0.80
N THR A 39 -5.82 -1.82 -0.33
CA THR A 39 -7.04 -2.00 -1.11
C THR A 39 -7.75 -0.67 -1.26
N GLY A 40 -8.57 -0.58 -2.31
CA GLY A 40 -9.26 0.65 -2.66
C GLY A 40 -8.39 1.63 -3.46
N TYR A 41 -9.07 2.65 -3.99
CA TYR A 41 -8.48 3.65 -4.87
C TYR A 41 -9.30 4.94 -4.83
N PHE A 42 -8.62 6.09 -4.92
CA PHE A 42 -9.25 7.34 -5.29
C PHE A 42 -8.36 8.09 -6.28
N PRO A 43 -8.93 8.78 -7.28
CA PRO A 43 -8.14 9.52 -8.24
C PRO A 43 -7.55 10.78 -7.60
N VAL A 44 -6.32 11.08 -7.96
CA VAL A 44 -5.63 12.32 -7.57
C VAL A 44 -5.08 13.04 -8.78
N LYS A 45 -4.98 14.37 -8.68
CA LYS A 45 -4.28 15.23 -9.63
C LYS A 45 -3.09 15.86 -8.93
N TRP A 46 -1.88 15.60 -9.42
CA TRP A 46 -0.68 16.29 -8.94
C TRP A 46 -0.67 17.74 -9.42
N HIS A 47 -0.41 18.67 -8.50
CA HIS A 47 -0.29 20.09 -8.79
C HIS A 47 1.15 20.59 -8.64
N ILE A 48 1.88 20.05 -7.66
CA ILE A 48 3.28 20.38 -7.39
C ILE A 48 4.04 19.08 -7.16
N ILE A 49 5.14 18.88 -7.89
CA ILE A 49 6.05 17.74 -7.73
C ILE A 49 7.45 18.31 -7.54
N LYS A 50 7.90 18.44 -6.28
CA LYS A 50 9.24 18.90 -5.92
C LYS A 50 9.54 18.65 -4.45
N ASP A 51 10.82 18.54 -4.14
CA ASP A 51 11.27 18.29 -2.78
C ASP A 51 11.36 19.60 -1.99
N VAL A 52 10.70 19.63 -0.83
CA VAL A 52 10.76 20.73 0.16
C VAL A 52 11.27 20.17 1.49
N PRO A 53 12.49 20.53 1.93
CA PRO A 53 13.07 20.03 3.17
C PRO A 53 12.26 20.41 4.42
N ASN A 54 12.18 19.51 5.39
CA ASN A 54 11.48 19.74 6.67
C ASN A 54 11.87 21.05 7.38
N PRO A 55 13.13 21.52 7.39
CA PRO A 55 13.48 22.81 7.99
C PRO A 55 12.68 24.00 7.47
N GLN A 56 12.17 23.93 6.23
CA GLN A 56 11.32 24.97 5.64
C GLN A 56 9.89 24.96 6.21
N LEU A 57 9.44 23.83 6.77
CA LEU A 57 8.05 23.61 7.19
C LEU A 57 7.89 23.43 8.71
N ARG A 58 8.97 23.13 9.44
CA ARG A 58 8.94 22.79 10.87
C ARG A 58 8.38 23.88 11.80
N HIS A 59 8.27 25.11 11.32
CA HIS A 59 7.68 26.22 12.07
C HIS A 59 6.15 26.26 12.00
N VAL A 60 5.55 25.54 11.05
CA VAL A 60 4.10 25.39 10.95
C VAL A 60 3.64 24.41 12.02
N ILE A 61 2.99 24.93 13.06
CA ILE A 61 2.53 24.16 14.22
C ILE A 61 1.05 23.80 14.07
N LEU A 62 0.73 22.53 14.33
CA LEU A 62 -0.62 21.99 14.23
C LEU A 62 -1.27 21.85 15.61
N GLU A 63 -2.19 22.76 15.93
CA GLU A 63 -2.95 22.74 17.19
C GLU A 63 -3.75 21.44 17.38
N ASN A 64 -4.26 20.87 16.29
CA ASN A 64 -5.00 19.61 16.27
C ASN A 64 -4.09 18.36 16.28
N ASN A 65 -2.78 18.52 16.48
CA ASN A 65 -1.80 17.44 16.58
C ASN A 65 -0.83 17.69 17.74
N GLU A 66 -1.37 17.96 18.94
CA GLU A 66 -0.57 18.16 20.17
C GLU A 66 0.47 19.29 20.04
N ASN A 67 0.19 20.31 19.22
CA ASN A 67 1.12 21.39 18.87
C ASN A 67 2.46 20.89 18.30
N LYS A 68 2.44 19.73 17.63
CA LYS A 68 3.61 19.24 16.90
C LYS A 68 3.76 19.97 15.56
N PRO A 69 4.99 20.09 15.05
CA PRO A 69 5.22 20.58 13.69
C PRO A 69 4.50 19.74 12.64
N VAL A 70 4.10 20.36 11.52
CA VAL A 70 3.51 19.66 10.37
C VAL A 70 4.40 18.53 9.84
N THR A 71 5.72 18.64 10.00
CA THR A 71 6.72 17.63 9.63
C THR A 71 6.68 16.35 10.47
N ASN A 72 5.92 16.36 11.58
CA ASN A 72 5.78 15.23 12.50
C ASN A 72 4.39 14.59 12.40
N SER A 73 3.64 14.96 11.36
CA SER A 73 2.32 14.42 11.05
C SER A 73 2.40 12.93 10.74
N ARG A 74 1.39 12.17 11.18
CA ARG A 74 1.17 10.79 10.73
C ARG A 74 0.38 10.79 9.43
N ASP A 75 0.33 9.62 8.79
CA ASP A 75 -0.51 9.41 7.61
C ASP A 75 -1.94 9.89 7.88
N THR A 76 -2.53 10.59 6.91
CA THR A 76 -3.87 11.21 6.97
C THR A 76 -4.09 12.30 8.03
N GLN A 77 -3.04 12.84 8.67
CA GLN A 77 -3.18 14.00 9.57
C GLN A 77 -3.83 15.19 8.85
N GLU A 78 -4.94 15.68 9.40
CA GLU A 78 -5.61 16.87 8.89
C GLU A 78 -4.79 18.13 9.22
N VAL A 79 -4.55 18.96 8.21
CA VAL A 79 -3.99 20.31 8.35
C VAL A 79 -5.12 21.30 8.10
N ARG A 80 -5.44 22.12 9.11
CA ARG A 80 -6.49 23.14 8.99
C ARG A 80 -6.11 24.20 7.97
N LEU A 81 -7.11 24.87 7.42
CA LEU A 81 -6.94 25.84 6.34
C LEU A 81 -5.86 26.91 6.58
N PRO A 82 -5.73 27.54 7.78
CA PRO A 82 -4.69 28.56 8.00
C PRO A 82 -3.27 28.00 7.82
N GLN A 83 -2.95 26.88 8.47
CA GLN A 83 -1.67 26.19 8.33
C GLN A 83 -1.50 25.60 6.93
N GLY A 84 -2.57 25.11 6.32
CA GLY A 84 -2.56 24.58 4.95
C GLY A 84 -2.16 25.65 3.93
N ASN A 85 -2.66 26.87 4.06
CA ASN A 85 -2.28 27.99 3.20
C ASN A 85 -0.79 28.35 3.34
N GLU A 86 -0.27 28.34 4.57
CA GLU A 86 1.16 28.58 4.84
C GLU A 86 2.04 27.50 4.20
N VAL A 87 1.68 26.22 4.37
CA VAL A 87 2.35 25.10 3.71
C VAL A 87 2.34 25.27 2.20
N LEU A 88 1.20 25.61 1.59
CA LEU A 88 1.08 25.82 0.15
C LEU A 88 1.92 27.00 -0.35
N ASP A 89 2.01 28.09 0.42
CA ASP A 89 2.85 29.24 0.07
C ASP A 89 4.35 28.88 0.11
N ILE A 90 4.78 28.15 1.15
CA ILE A 90 6.15 27.61 1.23
C ILE A 90 6.44 26.72 0.03
N PHE A 91 5.53 25.80 -0.31
CA PHE A 91 5.65 24.97 -1.49
C PHE A 91 5.75 25.83 -2.74
N LYS A 92 4.93 26.86 -2.93
CA LYS A 92 4.98 27.69 -4.14
C LYS A 92 6.32 28.42 -4.27
N ASN A 93 6.81 29.01 -3.18
CA ASN A 93 7.95 29.93 -3.20
C ASN A 93 9.31 29.23 -3.07
N TYR A 94 9.37 27.99 -2.57
CA TYR A 94 10.63 27.26 -2.44
C TYR A 94 11.23 26.90 -3.81
N ALA A 95 12.44 27.37 -4.08
CA ALA A 95 13.22 27.00 -5.27
C ALA A 95 13.88 25.63 -5.06
N ALA A 96 13.14 24.57 -5.39
CA ALA A 96 13.62 23.20 -5.25
C ALA A 96 14.78 22.90 -6.21
N LYS A 97 15.69 22.05 -5.73
CA LYS A 97 16.84 21.57 -6.52
C LYS A 97 16.64 20.15 -7.04
N THR A 98 15.70 19.41 -6.44
CA THR A 98 15.45 18.01 -6.72
C THR A 98 13.95 17.70 -6.70
N SER A 99 13.57 16.63 -7.39
CA SER A 99 12.26 16.02 -7.32
C SER A 99 12.34 14.53 -7.67
N ILE A 100 11.29 13.77 -7.34
CA ILE A 100 11.13 12.37 -7.79
C ILE A 100 11.25 12.21 -9.31
N LEU A 101 11.00 13.26 -10.10
CA LEU A 101 11.07 13.21 -11.56
C LEU A 101 12.50 13.14 -12.07
N ASP A 102 13.50 13.58 -11.28
CA ASP A 102 14.90 13.48 -11.66
C ASP A 102 15.37 12.01 -11.73
N ASP A 103 14.69 11.13 -10.98
CA ASP A 103 14.96 9.69 -10.90
C ASP A 103 13.95 8.85 -11.71
N PHE A 104 13.18 9.46 -12.61
CA PHE A 104 12.07 8.77 -13.29
C PHE A 104 12.52 7.50 -14.05
N ASP A 105 13.63 7.60 -14.80
CA ASP A 105 14.19 6.47 -15.54
C ASP A 105 14.62 5.32 -14.62
N PHE A 106 15.10 5.63 -13.41
CA PHE A 106 15.46 4.61 -12.43
C PHE A 106 14.21 3.82 -12.00
N TYR A 107 13.11 4.50 -11.69
CA TYR A 107 11.86 3.86 -11.28
C TYR A 107 11.24 3.05 -12.41
N GLU A 108 11.23 3.57 -13.64
CA GLU A 108 10.70 2.85 -14.81
C GLU A 108 11.46 1.54 -15.06
N ASN A 109 12.79 1.59 -15.01
CA ASN A 109 13.63 0.40 -15.18
C ASN A 109 13.44 -0.61 -14.03
N ARG A 110 13.32 -0.12 -12.79
CA ARG A 110 13.08 -0.97 -11.62
C ARG A 110 11.73 -1.68 -11.70
N GLU A 111 10.68 -0.99 -12.16
CA GLU A 111 9.35 -1.57 -12.37
C GLU A 111 9.40 -2.69 -13.42
N LYS A 112 10.04 -2.48 -14.57
CA LYS A 112 10.21 -3.50 -15.62
C LYS A 112 10.82 -4.79 -15.07
N VAL A 113 11.87 -4.68 -14.24
CA VAL A 113 12.51 -5.84 -13.60
C VAL A 113 11.58 -6.55 -12.61
N LEU A 114 10.81 -5.80 -11.82
CA LEU A 114 9.88 -6.38 -10.85
C LEU A 114 8.72 -7.12 -11.54
N VAL A 115 8.13 -6.51 -12.58
CA VAL A 115 7.08 -7.14 -13.40
C VAL A 115 7.59 -8.42 -14.04
N GLN A 116 8.79 -8.40 -14.64
CA GLN A 116 9.40 -9.61 -15.20
C GLN A 116 9.60 -10.71 -14.16
N LYS A 117 10.02 -10.37 -12.94
CA LYS A 117 10.13 -11.34 -11.83
C LYS A 117 8.77 -11.90 -11.44
N LYS A 118 7.73 -11.06 -11.31
CA LYS A 118 6.35 -11.49 -10.99
C LYS A 118 5.82 -12.45 -12.07
N LEU A 119 6.05 -12.15 -13.34
CA LEU A 119 5.69 -13.00 -14.47
C LEU A 119 6.46 -14.34 -14.51
N ARG A 120 7.72 -14.38 -14.06
CA ARG A 120 8.48 -15.63 -13.93
C ARG A 120 8.06 -16.47 -12.72
N LEU A 121 7.64 -15.82 -11.63
CA LEU A 121 7.19 -16.48 -10.41
C LEU A 121 5.75 -16.99 -10.50
N HIS A 122 4.86 -16.33 -11.26
CA HIS A 122 3.47 -16.74 -11.44
C HIS A 122 3.31 -18.20 -11.92
N PRO A 123 4.02 -18.67 -12.97
CA PRO A 123 3.98 -20.07 -13.39
C PRO A 123 4.46 -21.04 -12.31
N VAL A 124 5.42 -20.63 -11.49
CA VAL A 124 6.01 -21.46 -10.43
C VAL A 124 5.09 -21.56 -9.21
N GLN A 125 4.40 -20.46 -8.86
CA GLN A 125 3.42 -20.45 -7.78
C GLN A 125 2.14 -21.20 -8.16
N ILE A 126 1.68 -21.08 -9.41
CA ILE A 126 0.55 -21.87 -9.93
C ILE A 126 0.88 -23.36 -9.87
N LYS A 127 2.05 -23.78 -10.36
CA LYS A 127 2.48 -25.20 -10.28
C LYS A 127 2.56 -25.72 -8.86
N LYS A 128 3.12 -24.95 -7.92
CA LYS A 128 3.19 -25.35 -6.51
C LYS A 128 1.82 -25.43 -5.84
N LYS A 129 0.87 -24.57 -6.24
CA LYS A 129 -0.50 -24.61 -5.73
C LYS A 129 -1.27 -25.79 -6.32
N GLU A 130 -1.14 -26.06 -7.61
CA GLU A 130 -1.70 -27.25 -8.26
C GLU A 130 -1.16 -28.54 -7.64
N GLU A 131 0.16 -28.64 -7.41
CA GLU A 131 0.77 -29.79 -6.72
C GLU A 131 0.26 -29.93 -5.28
N ALA A 132 0.11 -28.83 -4.54
CA ALA A 132 -0.41 -28.85 -3.17
C ALA A 132 -1.88 -29.23 -3.10
N ASP A 133 -2.72 -28.73 -4.01
CA ASP A 133 -4.15 -29.04 -4.09
C ASP A 133 -4.36 -30.51 -4.50
N VAL A 134 -3.57 -31.03 -5.46
CA VAL A 134 -3.58 -32.46 -5.82
C VAL A 134 -3.18 -33.34 -4.64
N VAL A 135 -2.13 -32.96 -3.89
CA VAL A 135 -1.70 -33.70 -2.68
C VAL A 135 -2.76 -33.65 -1.58
N ALA A 136 -3.48 -32.54 -1.43
CA ALA A 136 -4.57 -32.44 -0.48
C ALA A 136 -5.75 -33.35 -0.88
N ASP A 137 -6.13 -33.36 -2.15
CA ASP A 137 -7.20 -34.22 -2.68
C ASP A 137 -6.88 -35.72 -2.50
N PHE A 138 -5.63 -36.14 -2.77
CA PHE A 138 -5.20 -37.52 -2.54
C PHE A 138 -5.28 -37.92 -1.06
N LYS A 139 -4.86 -37.04 -0.14
CA LYS A 139 -4.97 -37.29 1.30
C LYS A 139 -6.43 -37.39 1.75
N SER A 140 -7.32 -36.56 1.21
CA SER A 140 -8.75 -36.62 1.51
C SER A 140 -9.39 -37.92 1.04
N MET A 141 -8.97 -38.47 -0.10
CA MET A 141 -9.40 -39.78 -0.57
C MET A 141 -8.87 -40.93 0.29
N GLU A 142 -7.61 -40.90 0.72
CA GLU A 142 -7.03 -41.91 1.61
C GLU A 142 -7.72 -41.96 2.99
N ILE A 143 -8.04 -40.78 3.55
CA ILE A 143 -8.79 -40.65 4.81
C ILE A 143 -10.22 -41.20 4.64
N SER A 144 -10.85 -41.01 3.48
CA SER A 144 -12.20 -41.55 3.23
C SER A 144 -12.21 -43.08 3.11
N ASN A 145 -11.16 -43.68 2.57
CA ASN A 145 -11.06 -45.14 2.41
C ASN A 145 -10.77 -45.86 3.75
N THR A 146 -9.97 -45.26 4.62
CA THR A 146 -9.68 -45.81 5.96
C THR A 146 -10.88 -45.78 6.91
N VAL A 147 -11.79 -44.81 6.75
CA VAL A 147 -13.04 -44.74 7.56
C VAL A 147 -14.07 -45.80 7.14
N LYS A 148 -14.03 -46.29 5.89
CA LYS A 148 -14.98 -47.30 5.39
C LYS A 148 -14.64 -48.74 5.77
N GLU A 149 -13.39 -49.03 6.13
CA GLU A 149 -12.97 -50.38 6.58
C GLU A 149 -13.25 -50.65 8.08
N GLY A 150 -13.73 -49.67 8.84
CA GLY A 150 -13.91 -49.77 10.29
C GLY A 150 -15.30 -50.19 10.80
N GLY A 151 -16.23 -50.64 9.95
CA GLY A 151 -17.63 -50.78 10.35
C GLY A 151 -18.35 -52.00 9.80
N THR A 152 -18.13 -53.19 10.38
CA THR A 152 -19.12 -54.27 10.43
C THR A 152 -18.97 -55.12 11.68
N ASP A 153 -20.12 -55.34 12.35
CA ASP A 153 -20.48 -56.48 13.20
C ASP A 153 -19.86 -56.56 14.62
N LEU A 154 -20.56 -56.89 15.73
CA LEU A 154 -21.87 -57.52 15.97
C LEU A 154 -22.37 -57.20 17.40
N THR A 155 -23.69 -57.17 17.54
CA THR A 155 -24.55 -57.59 18.66
C THR A 155 -23.91 -58.09 19.97
N GLY A 156 -24.44 -57.68 21.13
CA GLY A 156 -24.24 -58.40 22.39
C GLY A 156 -24.79 -57.71 23.64
N THR A 157 -25.81 -58.32 24.22
CA THR A 157 -26.66 -57.94 25.37
C THR A 157 -25.95 -58.01 26.74
N VAL A 158 -26.65 -57.49 27.78
CA VAL A 158 -26.56 -57.69 29.26
C VAL A 158 -25.31 -57.12 29.96
N ASN A 159 -25.35 -56.43 31.10
CA ASN A 159 -26.31 -56.24 32.21
C ASN A 159 -26.35 -54.76 32.63
#